data_AF-A0A3C2E0J0-F1
#
_entry.id   AF-A0A3C2E0J0-F1
#
_cell.length_a   1.000
_cell.length_b   1.000
_cell.length_c   1.000
_cell.angle_alpha   90.00
_cell.angle_beta   90.00
_cell.angle_gamma   90.00
#
_symmetry.space_group_name_H-M   'P 1'
#
loop_
_entity.id
_entity.type
_entity.pdbx_description
1 polymer ?
#
loop_
_entity_poly.entity_id
_entity_poly.type
_entity_poly.pdbx_seq_one_letter_code
_entity_poly.pdbx_strand_id
1 'polypeptide(L)' 'GYQISQFLDPIVGEGKVILDMPDGETRDIGVTRLHLEQDAGKSLHDQHPSKTFVDLNRSGVALM' A
#
# COMPACT_ATOMS: atom_id res chain seq x y z
N GLY A 1 11.24 5.33 14.05
CA GLY A 1 11.23 5.94 12.70
C GLY A 1 9.86 6.53 12.46
N TYR A 2 9.71 7.24 11.34
CA TYR A 2 8.41 7.69 10.83
C TYR A 2 8.36 7.36 9.33
N GLN A 3 7.16 7.34 8.76
CA GLN A 3 6.92 7.12 7.35
C GLN A 3 6.31 8.39 6.77
N ILE A 4 6.79 8.82 5.59
CA ILE A 4 6.15 9.90 4.86
C ILE A 4 4.96 9.29 4.11
N SER A 5 3.75 9.73 4.48
CA SER A 5 2.49 9.37 3.85
C SER A 5 1.53 10.57 3.90
N GLN A 6 0.38 10.45 3.25
CA GLN A 6 -0.67 11.47 3.34
C GLN A 6 -1.75 11.02 4.32
N PHE A 7 -2.01 11.83 5.34
CA PHE A 7 -3.05 11.54 6.33
C PHE A 7 -4.36 12.27 6.01
N LEU A 8 -4.51 13.55 6.38
CA LEU A 8 -5.78 14.28 6.22
C LEU A 8 -6.11 14.60 4.77
N ASP A 9 -5.10 14.94 3.96
CA ASP A 9 -5.27 15.42 2.59
C ASP A 9 -4.66 14.42 1.58
N PRO A 10 -5.39 13.36 1.17
CA PRO A 10 -4.94 12.48 0.09
C PRO A 10 -4.88 13.20 -1.25
N ILE A 11 -4.05 12.68 -2.16
CA ILE A 11 -4.00 13.16 -3.54
C ILE A 11 -5.29 12.88 -4.32
N VAL A 12 -6.02 11.81 -3.98
CA VAL A 12 -7.36 11.51 -4.54
C VAL A 12 -8.34 11.17 -3.41
N GLY A 13 -9.53 11.76 -3.46
CA GLY A 13 -10.65 11.49 -2.56
C GLY A 13 -11.57 10.36 -3.04
N GLU A 14 -12.87 10.49 -2.79
CA GLU A 14 -13.85 9.45 -3.09
C GLU A 14 -13.99 9.18 -4.60
N GLY A 15 -13.99 7.88 -4.94
CA GLY A 15 -14.18 7.39 -6.30
C GLY A 15 -14.89 6.03 -6.28
N LYS A 16 -14.90 5.37 -7.44
CA LYS A 16 -15.50 4.04 -7.57
C LYS A 16 -14.81 3.19 -8.64
N VAL A 17 -14.84 1.88 -8.44
CA VAL A 17 -14.47 0.87 -9.42
C VAL A 17 -15.74 0.13 -9.84
N ILE A 18 -15.94 -0.05 -11.13
CA ILE A 18 -17.07 -0.79 -11.68
C ILE A 18 -16.60 -2.22 -11.95
N LEU A 19 -17.31 -3.19 -11.40
CA LEU A 19 -17.04 -4.62 -11.61
C LEU A 19 -18.10 -5.20 -12.54
N ASP A 20 -17.65 -5.94 -13.55
CA ASP A 20 -18.51 -6.78 -14.37
C ASP A 20 -18.78 -8.10 -13.66
N MET A 21 -20.05 -8.49 -13.56
CA MET A 21 -20.49 -9.68 -12.84
C MET A 21 -20.75 -10.84 -13.81
N PRO A 22 -20.65 -12.12 -13.35
CA PRO A 22 -20.86 -13.28 -14.23
C PRO A 22 -22.25 -13.40 -14.84
N ASP A 23 -23.26 -12.78 -14.21
CA ASP A 23 -24.64 -12.71 -14.69
C ASP A 23 -24.88 -11.57 -15.70
N GLY A 24 -23.84 -10.80 -16.03
CA GLY A 24 -23.91 -9.65 -16.94
C GLY A 24 -24.32 -8.34 -16.25
N GLU A 25 -24.55 -8.34 -14.94
CA GLU A 25 -24.77 -7.12 -14.18
C GLU A 25 -23.45 -6.36 -13.94
N THR A 26 -23.56 -5.09 -13.53
CA THR A 26 -22.41 -4.30 -13.07
C THR A 26 -22.59 -3.91 -11.62
N ARG A 27 -21.48 -3.86 -10.88
CA ARG A 27 -21.47 -3.47 -9.47
C ARG A 27 -20.47 -2.35 -9.22
N ASP A 28 -20.96 -1.23 -8.70
CA ASP A 28 -20.14 -0.12 -8.24
C ASP A 28 -19.56 -0.42 -6.86
N ILE A 29 -18.23 -0.34 -6.73
CA ILE A 29 -17.48 -0.46 -5.48
C ILE A 29 -16.82 0.88 -5.16
N GLY A 30 -17.20 1.48 -4.04
CA GLY A 30 -16.60 2.75 -3.59
C GLY A 30 -15.13 2.60 -3.21
N VAL A 31 -14.33 3.61 -3.56
CA VAL A 31 -12.95 3.80 -3.10
C VAL A 31 -12.92 5.11 -2.31
N THR A 32 -12.59 5.06 -1.02
CA THR A 32 -12.63 6.25 -0.16
C THR A 32 -11.53 7.25 -0.49
N ARG A 33 -10.33 6.76 -0.84
CA ARG A 33 -9.16 7.59 -1.15
C ARG A 33 -8.09 6.79 -1.89
N LEU A 34 -7.19 7.50 -2.55
CA LEU A 34 -5.89 7.00 -2.98
C LEU A 34 -4.84 8.02 -2.51
N HIS A 35 -3.77 7.55 -1.88
CA HIS A 35 -2.71 8.41 -1.35
C HIS A 35 -1.32 7.92 -1.72
N LEU A 36 -0.33 8.79 -1.63
CA LEU A 36 1.07 8.40 -1.80
C LEU A 36 1.73 8.14 -0.45
N GLU A 37 2.56 7.11 -0.38
CA GLU A 37 3.42 6.83 0.76
C GLU A 37 4.76 6.20 0.37
N GLN A 38 5.68 6.10 1.32
CA GLN A 38 6.97 5.43 1.16
C GLN A 38 6.94 4.01 1.74
N ASP A 39 7.47 3.02 1.02
CA ASP A 39 7.64 1.67 1.55
C ASP A 39 8.75 1.60 2.62
N ALA A 40 8.63 0.62 3.49
CA ALA A 40 9.66 0.24 4.44
C ALA A 40 10.68 -0.74 3.82
N GLY A 41 11.77 -0.95 4.56
CA GLY A 41 12.68 -2.06 4.30
C GLY A 41 12.08 -3.43 4.59
N LYS A 42 12.87 -4.48 4.38
CA LYS A 42 12.50 -5.87 4.60
C LYS A 42 13.29 -6.46 5.76
N SER A 43 12.61 -7.26 6.59
CA SER A 43 13.25 -8.09 7.61
C SER A 43 13.47 -9.51 7.09
N LEU A 44 14.65 -10.07 7.38
CA LEU A 44 15.03 -11.45 7.08
C LEU A 44 15.36 -12.16 8.40
N HIS A 45 14.70 -13.29 8.64
CA HIS A 45 14.81 -14.04 9.90
C HIS A 45 15.47 -15.42 9.72
N ASP A 46 15.86 -15.79 8.50
CA ASP A 46 16.42 -17.09 8.13
C ASP A 46 17.96 -17.10 8.06
N GLN A 47 18.59 -15.93 8.17
CA GLN A 47 20.05 -15.78 8.07
C GLN A 47 20.79 -16.09 9.38
N HIS A 48 20.09 -16.15 10.53
CA HIS A 48 20.69 -16.46 11.82
C HIS A 48 19.62 -16.96 12.82
N PRO A 49 19.93 -17.94 13.70
CA PRO A 49 18.95 -18.55 14.61
C PRO A 49 18.32 -17.60 15.64
N SER A 50 18.97 -16.48 15.96
CA SER A 50 18.49 -15.52 16.98
C SER A 50 18.59 -14.04 16.59
N LYS A 51 18.87 -13.72 15.31
CA LYS A 51 19.02 -12.33 14.86
C LYS A 51 18.14 -12.07 13.65
N THR A 52 17.74 -10.81 13.48
CA THR A 52 17.04 -10.32 12.28
C THR A 52 18.00 -9.47 11.46
N PHE A 53 18.02 -9.69 10.16
CA PHE A 53 18.76 -8.88 9.20
C PHE A 53 17.78 -7.92 8.54
N VAL A 54 18.18 -6.66 8.40
CA VAL A 54 17.36 -5.60 7.82
C VAL A 54 17.93 -5.20 6.48
N ASP A 55 17.18 -5.44 5.41
CA ASP A 55 17.49 -5.01 4.05
C ASP A 55 16.72 -3.72 3.74
N LEU A 56 17.44 -2.63 3.48
CA LEU A 56 16.86 -1.31 3.22
C LEU A 56 16.78 -0.95 1.74
N ASN A 57 17.09 -1.88 0.82
CA ASN A 57 17.09 -1.61 -0.63
C ASN A 57 15.73 -1.11 -1.16
N ARG A 58 14.62 -1.45 -0.47
CA ARG A 58 13.25 -1.03 -0.83
C ARG A 58 12.77 0.20 -0.04
N SER A 59 13.48 0.61 1.00
CA SER A 59 13.04 1.73 1.85
C SER A 59 12.95 3.01 1.02
N GLY A 60 11.80 3.70 1.09
CA GLY A 60 11.57 4.95 0.37
C GLY A 60 11.04 4.81 -1.06
N VAL A 61 10.82 3.58 -1.55
CA VAL A 61 10.12 3.34 -2.82
C VAL A 61 8.68 3.84 -2.71
N ALA A 62 8.17 4.51 -3.74
CA ALA A 62 6.82 5.08 -3.75
C ALA A 62 5.73 4.00 -3.84
N LEU A 63 4.66 4.16 -3.05
CA LEU A 63 3.45 3.32 -3.02
C LEU A 63 2.19 4.17 -3.24
N MET A 64 1.10 3.51 -3.65
CA MET A 64 -0.26 4.05 -3.80
C MET A 64 -1.30 3.16 -3.15
#